data_AF-A0A962PXQ3-F1
#
_entry.id   AF-A0A962PXQ3-F1
#
_cell.length_a   1.000
_cell.length_b   1.000
_cell.length_c   1.000
_cell.angle_alpha   90.00
_cell.angle_beta   90.00
_cell.angle_gamma   90.00
#
_symmetry.space_group_name_H-M   'P 1'
#
loop_
_entity.id
_entity.type
_entity.pdbx_description
1 polymer ?
#
loop_
_entity_poly.entity_id
_entity_poly.type
_entity_poly.pdbx_seq_one_letter_code
_entity_poly.pdbx_strand_id
1 'polypeptide(L)'
;MTLFGLVIGLAASRAQAIAITDVSFRIPPAVSQNASAAQQVAGNDSVAEINKLSGAFAGDTWTLLDKTDAASTVFNNVTFTLTSVAGNKSGGWQLSWSGGGLPLNMDFVFVTKAARDWGAYLFESMNFTTAPMAGEGTFAISWLNNGGQTPGLSHASIYGRLANDPSQDLDPRQVPIPGSLLLLALGLGLLGQSRKGARHS
;
A
#
# COMPACT_ATOMS: atom_id res chain seq x y z
N MET A 1 -44.45 -22.70 17.97
CA MET A 1 -43.86 -21.39 17.59
C MET A 1 -42.46 -21.34 18.18
N THR A 2 -41.44 -21.58 17.36
CA THR A 2 -40.04 -21.63 17.79
C THR A 2 -39.45 -20.23 17.70
N LEU A 3 -39.11 -19.65 18.84
CA LEU A 3 -38.55 -18.31 18.94
C LEU A 3 -37.06 -18.37 18.57
N PHE A 4 -36.69 -17.79 17.43
CA PHE A 4 -35.29 -17.60 17.03
C PHE A 4 -34.70 -16.41 17.79
N GLY A 5 -33.77 -16.68 18.70
CA GLY A 5 -32.97 -15.64 19.37
C GLY A 5 -31.85 -15.16 18.45
N LEU A 6 -31.98 -13.94 17.93
CA LEU A 6 -30.92 -13.24 17.21
C LEU A 6 -29.89 -12.73 18.22
N VAL A 7 -28.73 -13.40 18.30
CA VAL A 7 -27.56 -12.89 19.02
C VAL A 7 -26.86 -11.87 18.12
N ILE A 8 -27.06 -10.59 18.41
CA ILE A 8 -26.28 -9.50 17.82
C ILE A 8 -24.93 -9.48 18.55
N GLY A 9 -23.91 -10.07 17.95
CA GLY A 9 -22.53 -9.94 18.43
C GLY A 9 -22.05 -8.51 18.22
N LEU A 10 -21.92 -7.72 19.30
CA LEU A 10 -21.13 -6.51 19.29
C LEU A 10 -19.66 -6.91 19.10
N ALA A 11 -19.15 -6.81 17.88
CA ALA A 11 -17.71 -6.74 17.67
C ALA A 11 -17.22 -5.42 18.28
N ALA A 12 -16.53 -5.49 19.41
CA ALA A 12 -15.83 -4.35 19.97
C ALA A 12 -14.69 -3.96 19.01
N SER A 13 -14.93 -2.95 18.17
CA SER A 13 -13.85 -2.31 17.43
C SER A 13 -12.94 -1.63 18.44
N ARG A 14 -11.74 -2.17 18.66
CA ARG A 14 -10.70 -1.41 19.36
C ARG A 14 -10.40 -0.20 18.49
N ALA A 15 -10.57 1.00 19.06
CA ALA A 15 -10.12 2.23 18.44
C ALA A 15 -8.65 2.06 18.01
N GLN A 16 -8.37 2.43 16.76
CA GLN A 16 -7.06 2.33 16.15
C GLN A 16 -6.08 3.21 16.94
N ALA A 17 -5.22 2.60 17.76
CA ALA A 17 -4.29 3.36 18.63
C ALA A 17 -3.05 3.86 17.88
N ILE A 18 -3.04 3.72 16.55
CA ILE A 18 -1.91 4.07 15.67
C ILE A 18 -2.38 5.06 14.60
N ALA A 19 -1.45 5.89 14.13
CA ALA A 19 -1.67 6.92 13.13
C ALA A 19 -0.73 6.73 11.94
N ILE A 20 -1.17 7.18 10.76
CA ILE A 20 -0.33 7.17 9.55
C ILE A 20 0.96 8.00 9.71
N THR A 21 0.96 8.97 10.62
CA THR A 21 2.09 9.84 10.96
C THR A 21 3.13 9.16 11.86
N ASP A 22 2.82 7.99 12.41
CA ASP A 22 3.76 7.27 13.27
C ASP A 22 4.95 6.72 12.49
N VAL A 23 4.79 6.50 11.18
CA VAL A 23 5.85 6.00 10.30
C VAL A 23 5.98 6.90 9.08
N SER A 24 7.22 7.25 8.75
CA SER A 24 7.55 7.93 7.50
C SER A 24 8.63 7.20 6.74
N PHE A 25 8.69 7.43 5.43
CA PHE A 25 9.72 6.88 4.55
C PHE A 25 10.05 7.85 3.42
N ARG A 26 11.31 7.84 2.98
CA ARG A 26 11.76 8.47 1.73
C ARG A 26 12.82 7.65 1.04
N ILE A 27 12.88 7.83 -0.27
CA ILE A 27 14.03 7.47 -1.10
C ILE A 27 14.65 8.80 -1.56
N PRO A 28 15.82 9.22 -1.04
CA PRO A 28 16.45 10.47 -1.46
C PRO A 28 16.61 10.54 -2.99
N PRO A 29 16.42 11.72 -3.61
CA PRO A 29 16.21 13.03 -3.00
C PRO A 29 14.74 13.35 -2.68
N ALA A 30 13.83 12.39 -2.74
CA ALA A 30 12.41 12.64 -2.44
C ALA A 30 12.20 13.08 -0.98
N VAL A 31 11.12 13.83 -0.75
CA VAL A 31 10.69 14.23 0.58
C VAL A 31 10.12 13.03 1.35
N SER A 32 10.20 13.07 2.68
CA SER A 32 9.55 12.07 3.53
C SER A 32 8.05 12.11 3.35
N GLN A 33 7.45 10.93 3.16
CA GLN A 33 6.01 10.75 3.16
C GLN A 33 5.61 9.85 4.33
N ASN A 34 4.42 10.12 4.87
CA ASN A 34 3.79 9.25 5.85
C ASN A 34 3.16 8.05 5.15
N ALA A 35 2.75 7.05 5.93
CA ALA A 35 2.00 5.92 5.40
C ALA A 35 0.65 6.38 4.77
N SER A 36 0.18 5.70 3.73
CA SER A 36 -1.16 5.90 3.16
C SER A 36 -2.26 5.34 4.07
N ALA A 37 -1.94 4.26 4.79
CA ALA A 37 -2.85 3.61 5.72
C ALA A 37 -2.08 2.99 6.88
N ALA A 38 -2.73 2.86 8.03
CA ALA A 38 -2.18 2.17 9.18
C ALA A 38 -3.20 1.15 9.70
N GLN A 39 -2.80 0.01 10.25
CA GLN A 39 -3.70 -0.86 11.02
C GLN A 39 -2.98 -1.56 12.17
N GLN A 40 -3.55 -1.49 13.38
CA GLN A 40 -3.03 -2.21 14.54
C GLN A 40 -3.74 -3.55 14.68
N VAL A 41 -2.97 -4.62 14.88
CA VAL A 41 -3.50 -5.97 15.04
C VAL A 41 -2.83 -6.68 16.21
N ALA A 42 -3.60 -7.49 16.93
CA ALA A 42 -3.09 -8.29 18.03
C ALA A 42 -2.37 -9.55 17.52
N GLY A 43 -1.42 -10.05 18.31
CA GLY A 43 -0.63 -11.24 18.00
C GLY A 43 0.70 -10.90 17.33
N ASN A 44 1.14 -11.80 16.45
CA ASN A 44 2.36 -11.68 15.67
C ASN A 44 2.03 -11.42 14.21
N ASP A 45 2.88 -10.64 13.54
CA ASP A 45 2.82 -10.51 12.10
C ASP A 45 3.28 -11.82 11.44
N SER A 46 2.67 -12.12 10.29
CA SER A 46 3.07 -13.22 9.41
C SER A 46 2.48 -12.97 8.03
N VAL A 47 2.94 -13.72 7.02
CA VAL A 47 2.34 -13.70 5.68
C VAL A 47 0.84 -14.04 5.74
N ALA A 48 0.40 -14.92 6.63
CA ALA A 48 -1.02 -15.23 6.76
C ALA A 48 -1.82 -14.08 7.39
N GLU A 49 -1.27 -13.39 8.39
CA GLU A 49 -1.97 -12.31 9.08
C GLU A 49 -1.99 -11.00 8.28
N ILE A 50 -0.90 -10.67 7.58
CA ILE A 50 -0.84 -9.48 6.71
C ILE A 50 -1.89 -9.58 5.58
N ASN A 51 -2.10 -10.78 5.03
CA ASN A 51 -3.07 -11.03 3.97
C ASN A 51 -4.52 -11.14 4.46
N LYS A 52 -4.77 -11.08 5.77
CA LYS A 52 -6.11 -10.93 6.35
C LYS A 52 -6.50 -9.48 6.61
N LEU A 53 -5.56 -8.53 6.46
CA LEU A 53 -5.86 -7.12 6.59
C LEU A 53 -6.89 -6.68 5.54
N SER A 54 -7.72 -5.71 5.89
CA SER A 54 -8.82 -5.23 5.06
C SER A 54 -8.61 -3.75 4.67
N GLY A 55 -9.58 -3.17 3.95
CA GLY A 55 -9.49 -1.77 3.52
C GLY A 55 -8.35 -1.56 2.51
N ALA A 56 -7.49 -0.57 2.76
CA ALA A 56 -6.38 -0.24 1.87
C ALA A 56 -5.33 -1.38 1.72
N PHE A 57 -5.30 -2.32 2.68
CA PHE A 57 -4.38 -3.46 2.65
C PHE A 57 -4.90 -4.66 1.83
N ALA A 58 -6.17 -4.65 1.44
CA ALA A 58 -6.76 -5.74 0.65
C ALA A 58 -6.28 -5.72 -0.81
N GLY A 59 -6.61 -6.78 -1.55
CA GLY A 59 -6.22 -6.96 -2.96
C GLY A 59 -5.19 -8.07 -3.11
N ASP A 60 -4.11 -7.80 -3.83
CA ASP A 60 -3.08 -8.79 -4.13
C ASP A 60 -2.31 -9.24 -2.90
N THR A 61 -1.84 -10.49 -2.99
CA THR A 61 -1.11 -11.18 -1.93
C THR A 61 0.21 -10.48 -1.60
N TRP A 62 0.36 -10.12 -0.33
CA TRP A 62 1.60 -9.64 0.26
C TRP A 62 2.61 -10.78 0.44
N THR A 63 3.85 -10.51 0.06
CA THR A 63 5.00 -11.41 0.25
C THR A 63 5.95 -10.80 1.28
N LEU A 64 6.49 -11.61 2.20
CA LEU A 64 7.54 -11.15 3.12
C LEU A 64 8.82 -10.86 2.32
N LEU A 65 9.36 -9.65 2.42
CA LEU A 65 10.62 -9.28 1.77
C LEU A 65 11.79 -9.42 2.73
N ASP A 66 11.64 -8.86 3.94
CA ASP A 66 12.68 -8.93 4.96
C ASP A 66 12.10 -8.73 6.37
N LYS A 67 12.85 -9.19 7.37
CA LYS A 67 12.52 -9.03 8.78
C LYS A 67 13.80 -8.93 9.59
N THR A 68 13.90 -7.98 10.51
CA THR A 68 15.17 -7.66 11.20
C THR A 68 15.74 -8.78 12.08
N ASP A 69 14.94 -9.80 12.38
CA ASP A 69 15.32 -10.98 13.17
C ASP A 69 15.26 -12.29 12.34
N ALA A 70 15.13 -12.20 11.01
CA ALA A 70 15.13 -13.33 10.10
C ALA A 70 15.93 -13.03 8.83
N ALA A 71 16.01 -14.01 7.93
CA ALA A 71 16.67 -13.84 6.64
C ALA A 71 15.74 -13.17 5.62
N SER A 72 16.34 -12.38 4.72
CA SER A 72 15.65 -11.75 3.60
C SER A 72 15.20 -12.78 2.55
N THR A 73 14.14 -12.43 1.82
CA THR A 73 13.62 -13.21 0.68
C THR A 73 13.88 -12.45 -0.61
N VAL A 74 14.19 -13.18 -1.69
CA VAL A 74 14.32 -12.60 -3.03
C VAL A 74 12.93 -12.42 -3.63
N PHE A 75 12.60 -11.20 -4.04
CA PHE A 75 11.33 -10.84 -4.68
C PHE A 75 11.60 -10.20 -6.04
N ASN A 76 11.09 -10.77 -7.13
CA ASN A 76 11.31 -10.30 -8.50
C ASN A 76 12.80 -10.05 -8.84
N ASN A 77 13.69 -10.95 -8.42
CA ASN A 77 15.14 -10.81 -8.62
C ASN A 77 15.74 -9.56 -7.94
N VAL A 78 15.09 -9.09 -6.87
CA VAL A 78 15.56 -8.02 -5.98
C VAL A 78 15.57 -8.57 -4.54
N THR A 79 16.66 -8.34 -3.83
CA THR A 79 16.78 -8.60 -2.40
C THR A 79 16.62 -7.29 -1.65
N PHE A 80 15.73 -7.27 -0.67
CA PHE A 80 15.53 -6.15 0.24
C PHE A 80 16.20 -6.43 1.58
N THR A 81 16.71 -5.39 2.24
CA THR A 81 17.29 -5.50 3.57
C THR A 81 16.80 -4.35 4.44
N LEU A 82 16.14 -4.71 5.53
CA LEU A 82 15.56 -3.81 6.50
C LEU A 82 16.48 -3.75 7.72
N THR A 83 16.76 -2.54 8.20
CA THR A 83 17.43 -2.33 9.48
C THR A 83 16.59 -1.42 10.37
N SER A 84 16.52 -1.78 11.65
CA SER A 84 15.95 -0.96 12.71
C SER A 84 16.53 -1.43 14.05
N VAL A 85 16.45 -0.58 15.08
CA VAL A 85 17.02 -0.88 16.41
C VAL A 85 15.92 -1.43 17.33
N ALA A 86 16.04 -2.71 17.72
CA ALA A 86 15.16 -3.33 18.69
C ALA A 86 15.25 -2.64 20.07
N GLY A 87 14.17 -2.71 20.84
CA GLY A 87 14.01 -2.07 22.15
C GLY A 87 13.55 -0.61 22.09
N ASN A 88 13.76 0.07 20.96
CA ASN A 88 13.37 1.47 20.81
C ASN A 88 11.85 1.66 20.71
N LYS A 89 11.33 2.73 21.31
CA LYS A 89 9.91 3.13 21.20
C LYS A 89 9.66 4.02 19.98
N SER A 90 10.70 4.68 19.50
CA SER A 90 10.75 5.44 18.26
C SER A 90 12.19 5.46 17.74
N GLY A 91 12.37 5.70 16.44
CA GLY A 91 13.70 5.73 15.86
C GLY A 91 13.70 5.76 14.33
N GLY A 92 14.90 5.67 13.77
CA GLY A 92 15.09 5.51 12.32
C GLY A 92 15.04 4.05 11.90
N TRP A 93 14.69 3.82 10.64
CA TRP A 93 14.84 2.55 9.95
C TRP A 93 15.37 2.80 8.53
N GLN A 94 16.04 1.81 7.97
CA GLN A 94 16.58 1.87 6.61
C GLN A 94 16.09 0.67 5.83
N LEU A 95 15.72 0.89 4.57
CA LEU A 95 15.44 -0.16 3.60
C LEU A 95 16.42 -0.01 2.45
N SER A 96 17.28 -1.00 2.26
CA SER A 96 18.14 -1.11 1.08
C SER A 96 17.64 -2.21 0.16
N TRP A 97 18.02 -2.12 -1.10
CA TRP A 97 17.62 -3.10 -2.12
C TRP A 97 18.74 -3.31 -3.13
N SER A 98 18.83 -4.50 -3.69
CA SER A 98 19.80 -4.82 -4.74
C SER A 98 19.32 -5.96 -5.62
N GLY A 99 19.77 -6.00 -6.88
CA GLY A 99 19.45 -7.10 -7.79
C GLY A 99 19.19 -6.65 -9.21
N GLY A 100 19.01 -7.63 -10.10
CA GLY A 100 18.80 -7.41 -11.54
C GLY A 100 17.35 -7.11 -11.91
N GLY A 101 16.41 -7.15 -10.97
CA GLY A 101 14.99 -6.84 -11.19
C GLY A 101 14.62 -5.36 -11.07
N LEU A 102 15.60 -4.45 -10.96
CA LEU A 102 15.38 -3.02 -10.85
C LEU A 102 15.32 -2.35 -12.24
N PRO A 103 14.56 -1.25 -12.42
CA PRO A 103 13.71 -0.60 -11.41
C PRO A 103 12.42 -1.39 -11.14
N LEU A 104 11.89 -1.23 -9.94
CA LEU A 104 10.69 -1.92 -9.48
C LEU A 104 9.71 -0.92 -8.87
N ASN A 105 8.47 -0.88 -9.36
CA ASN A 105 7.39 -0.14 -8.73
C ASN A 105 6.55 -1.11 -7.89
N MET A 106 6.42 -0.82 -6.59
CA MET A 106 5.72 -1.70 -5.68
C MET A 106 5.04 -0.99 -4.52
N ASP A 107 4.00 -1.60 -4.00
CA ASP A 107 3.49 -1.26 -2.68
C ASP A 107 4.28 -2.06 -1.64
N PHE A 108 4.48 -1.47 -0.46
CA PHE A 108 5.03 -2.21 0.66
C PHE A 108 4.34 -1.84 1.98
N VAL A 109 4.34 -2.78 2.91
CA VAL A 109 3.90 -2.58 4.28
C VAL A 109 5.09 -2.68 5.20
N PHE A 110 5.40 -1.60 5.90
CA PHE A 110 6.30 -1.62 7.04
C PHE A 110 5.53 -2.04 8.28
N VAL A 111 6.08 -3.00 9.01
CA VAL A 111 5.46 -3.54 10.21
C VAL A 111 6.37 -3.31 11.41
N THR A 112 5.80 -2.76 12.47
CA THR A 112 6.45 -2.66 13.79
C THR A 112 5.79 -3.64 14.75
N LYS A 113 6.53 -4.66 15.20
CA LYS A 113 6.07 -5.57 16.25
C LYS A 113 6.48 -5.04 17.62
N ALA A 114 5.54 -4.92 18.55
CA ALA A 114 5.88 -4.59 19.94
C ALA A 114 4.86 -5.17 20.94
N ALA A 115 5.38 -5.79 22.01
CA ALA A 115 4.58 -6.49 23.02
C ALA A 115 3.59 -7.50 22.41
N ARG A 116 2.28 -7.31 22.59
CA ARG A 116 1.23 -8.24 22.13
C ARG A 116 0.63 -7.87 20.79
N ASP A 117 1.02 -6.74 20.21
CA ASP A 117 0.42 -6.20 19.00
C ASP A 117 1.50 -5.91 17.95
N TRP A 118 1.05 -5.60 16.75
CA TRP A 118 1.86 -5.05 15.68
C TRP A 118 1.08 -3.95 14.96
N GLY A 119 1.81 -2.97 14.42
CA GLY A 119 1.28 -1.94 13.55
C GLY A 119 1.72 -2.18 12.11
N ALA A 120 0.78 -2.17 11.18
CA ALA A 120 0.99 -2.24 9.74
C ALA A 120 0.90 -0.83 9.15
N TYR A 121 1.86 -0.42 8.32
CA TYR A 121 1.91 0.90 7.69
C TYR A 121 2.15 0.76 6.19
N LEU A 122 1.13 1.09 5.40
CA LEU A 122 1.13 0.95 3.94
C LEU A 122 1.82 2.13 3.26
N PHE A 123 2.69 1.84 2.30
CA PHE A 123 3.25 2.78 1.34
C PHE A 123 2.95 2.28 -0.06
N GLU A 124 2.37 3.14 -0.90
CA GLU A 124 1.89 2.76 -2.23
C GLU A 124 2.76 3.35 -3.32
N SER A 125 2.84 2.65 -4.46
CA SER A 125 3.48 3.14 -5.69
C SER A 125 4.93 3.62 -5.50
N MET A 126 5.71 2.87 -4.73
CA MET A 126 7.09 3.21 -4.41
C MET A 126 8.04 2.73 -5.50
N ASN A 127 8.85 3.65 -6.03
CA ASN A 127 9.80 3.35 -7.10
C ASN A 127 11.20 3.06 -6.54
N PHE A 128 11.61 1.80 -6.64
CA PHE A 128 12.94 1.32 -6.26
C PHE A 128 13.82 1.30 -7.49
N THR A 129 14.80 2.20 -7.54
CA THR A 129 15.69 2.41 -8.69
C THR A 129 17.07 1.82 -8.45
N THR A 130 17.98 1.92 -9.43
CA THR A 130 19.39 1.52 -9.26
C THR A 130 20.24 2.60 -8.59
N ALA A 131 19.70 3.81 -8.36
CA ALA A 131 20.39 4.89 -7.68
C ALA A 131 19.38 5.93 -7.12
N PRO A 132 19.35 6.15 -5.78
CA PRO A 132 20.05 5.38 -4.76
C PRO A 132 19.47 3.97 -4.59
N MET A 133 20.23 3.08 -3.96
CA MET A 133 19.80 1.70 -3.63
C MET A 133 19.38 1.56 -2.16
N ALA A 134 18.96 2.68 -1.56
CA ALA A 134 18.50 2.74 -0.18
C ALA A 134 17.55 3.91 0.05
N GLY A 135 16.63 3.71 0.98
CA GLY A 135 15.73 4.70 1.54
C GLY A 135 15.78 4.64 3.07
N GLU A 136 15.26 5.68 3.69
CA GLU A 136 15.29 5.88 5.13
C GLU A 136 13.92 6.33 5.62
N GLY A 137 13.60 5.96 6.85
CA GLY A 137 12.32 6.27 7.46
C GLY A 137 12.42 6.46 8.97
N THR A 138 11.31 6.87 9.55
CA THR A 138 11.14 6.98 11.01
C THR A 138 9.98 6.10 11.44
N PHE A 139 9.99 5.67 12.70
CA PHE A 139 8.85 5.03 13.34
C PHE A 139 8.66 5.56 14.77
N ALA A 140 7.42 5.48 15.25
CA ALA A 140 7.03 5.67 16.64
C ALA A 140 5.95 4.65 17.00
N ILE A 141 6.07 4.03 18.17
CA ILE A 141 5.07 3.12 18.71
C ILE A 141 4.15 3.95 19.61
N SER A 142 2.88 4.09 19.22
CA SER A 142 1.88 4.92 19.91
C SER A 142 0.94 4.11 20.82
N TRP A 143 0.90 2.78 20.70
CA TRP A 143 0.03 1.93 21.50
C TRP A 143 0.66 1.55 22.84
N LEU A 144 -0.19 1.17 23.79
CA LEU A 144 0.21 0.75 25.14
C LEU A 144 0.14 -0.77 25.28
N ASN A 145 1.06 -1.33 26.07
CA ASN A 145 0.98 -2.70 26.53
C ASN A 145 0.00 -2.84 27.73
N ASN A 146 -0.19 -4.07 28.23
CA ASN A 146 -1.06 -4.34 29.38
C ASN A 146 -0.65 -3.63 30.68
N GLY A 147 0.59 -3.14 30.76
CA GLY A 147 1.09 -2.35 31.89
C GLY A 147 0.91 -0.84 31.72
N GLY A 148 0.19 -0.39 30.69
CA GLY A 148 -0.03 1.03 30.41
C GLY A 148 1.20 1.77 29.88
N GLN A 149 2.22 1.04 29.43
CA GLN A 149 3.48 1.60 28.93
C GLN A 149 3.62 1.38 27.43
N THR A 150 4.20 2.34 26.72
CA THR A 150 4.64 2.16 25.33
C THR A 150 5.71 1.07 25.27
N PRO A 151 5.46 -0.05 24.59
CA PRO A 151 6.44 -1.12 24.45
C PRO A 151 7.57 -0.73 23.50
N GLY A 152 8.75 -1.31 23.69
CA GLY A 152 9.85 -1.22 22.72
C GLY A 152 9.63 -2.15 21.53
N LEU A 153 10.16 -1.77 20.37
CA LEU A 153 10.16 -2.55 19.15
C LEU A 153 10.83 -3.91 19.39
N SER A 154 10.12 -5.01 19.13
CA SER A 154 10.72 -6.36 19.17
C SER A 154 11.48 -6.65 17.89
N HIS A 155 10.86 -6.37 16.76
CA HIS A 155 11.43 -6.48 15.41
C HIS A 155 10.62 -5.61 14.44
N ALA A 156 11.16 -5.39 13.25
CA ALA A 156 10.42 -4.85 12.13
C ALA A 156 10.41 -5.82 10.95
N SER A 157 9.37 -5.74 10.13
CA SER A 157 9.22 -6.52 8.89
C SER A 157 8.77 -5.62 7.75
N ILE A 158 9.14 -6.01 6.52
CA ILE A 158 8.63 -5.41 5.29
C ILE A 158 7.95 -6.51 4.48
N TYR A 159 6.72 -6.24 4.09
CA TYR A 159 5.96 -7.05 3.13
C TYR A 159 5.77 -6.24 1.85
N GLY A 160 5.77 -6.90 0.70
CA GLY A 160 5.69 -6.25 -0.59
C GLY A 160 4.78 -6.98 -1.57
N ARG A 161 4.24 -6.22 -2.50
CA ARG A 161 3.52 -6.71 -3.68
C ARG A 161 3.78 -5.76 -4.83
N LEU A 162 3.74 -6.24 -6.07
CA LEU A 162 3.82 -5.34 -7.22
C LEU A 162 2.69 -4.30 -7.15
N ALA A 163 3.00 -3.05 -7.44
CA ALA A 163 1.98 -2.03 -7.54
C ALA A 163 1.16 -2.37 -8.79
N ASN A 164 -0.14 -2.54 -8.63
CA ASN A 164 -1.05 -2.51 -9.77
C ASN A 164 -1.03 -1.08 -10.26
N ASP A 165 -0.25 -0.82 -11.30
CA ASP A 165 -0.26 0.47 -11.95
C ASP A 165 -1.64 0.63 -12.64
N PRO A 166 -2.55 1.52 -12.17
CA PRO A 166 -3.77 1.79 -12.93
C PRO A 166 -3.47 2.43 -14.29
N SER A 167 -2.20 2.81 -14.58
CA SER A 167 -1.76 3.23 -15.91
C SER A 167 -1.25 2.10 -16.81
N GLN A 168 -1.18 0.86 -16.32
CA GLN A 168 -0.93 -0.34 -17.14
C GLN A 168 -2.22 -1.03 -17.63
N ASP A 169 -3.40 -0.48 -17.30
CA ASP A 169 -4.67 -0.81 -17.94
C ASP A 169 -5.02 0.19 -19.07
N LEU A 170 -3.99 0.86 -19.62
CA LEU A 170 -4.06 1.37 -20.97
C LEU A 170 -3.75 0.22 -21.93
N ASP A 171 -4.77 -0.59 -22.23
CA ASP A 171 -4.87 -1.08 -23.60
C ASP A 171 -4.67 0.15 -24.50
N PRO A 172 -3.65 0.20 -25.37
CA PRO A 172 -3.46 1.33 -26.27
C PRO A 172 -4.66 1.55 -27.23
N ARG A 173 -5.74 0.77 -27.11
CA ARG A 173 -6.98 0.88 -27.87
C ARG A 173 -8.14 1.60 -27.19
N GLN A 174 -8.01 2.13 -25.97
CA GLN A 174 -9.07 2.96 -25.39
C GLN A 174 -8.53 4.27 -24.84
N VAL A 175 -8.25 5.21 -25.75
CA VAL A 175 -8.34 6.63 -25.43
C VAL A 175 -9.83 6.99 -25.52
N PRO A 176 -10.51 7.37 -24.41
CA PRO A 176 -11.83 7.95 -24.48
C PRO A 176 -11.73 9.22 -25.31
N ILE A 177 -12.35 9.20 -26.48
CA ILE A 177 -12.48 10.40 -27.30
C ILE A 177 -13.25 11.41 -26.44
N PRO A 178 -12.71 12.61 -26.14
CA PRO A 178 -13.46 13.60 -25.38
C PRO A 178 -14.80 13.85 -26.10
N GLY A 179 -15.90 13.87 -25.34
CA GLY A 179 -17.26 13.96 -25.88
C GLY A 179 -17.48 15.14 -26.83
N SER A 180 -16.59 16.12 -26.83
CA SER A 180 -16.52 17.21 -27.82
C SER A 180 -16.33 16.73 -29.27
N LEU A 181 -15.55 15.68 -29.52
CA LEU A 181 -15.36 15.13 -30.87
C LEU A 181 -16.58 14.32 -31.35
N LEU A 182 -17.28 13.64 -30.43
CA LEU A 182 -18.54 12.97 -30.74
C LEU A 182 -19.63 14.00 -31.11
N LEU A 183 -19.70 15.12 -30.39
CA LEU A 183 -20.62 16.21 -30.70
C LEU A 183 -20.25 16.94 -32.01
N LEU A 184 -18.96 17.10 -32.32
CA LEU A 184 -18.52 17.66 -33.59
C LEU A 184 -18.90 16.76 -34.79
N ALA A 185 -18.71 15.44 -34.65
CA ALA A 185 -19.11 14.48 -35.67
C ALA A 185 -20.63 14.45 -35.91
N LEU A 186 -21.42 14.51 -34.84
CA LEU A 186 -22.88 14.60 -34.93
C LEU A 186 -23.34 15.94 -35.53
N GLY A 187 -22.69 17.05 -35.18
CA GLY A 187 -22.99 18.38 -35.74
C GLY A 187 -22.74 18.46 -37.24
N LEU A 188 -21.69 17.83 -37.74
CA LEU A 188 -21.36 17.78 -39.18
C LEU A 188 -22.27 16.82 -39.96
N GLY A 189 -22.70 15.72 -39.35
CA GLY A 189 -23.63 14.76 -39.98
C GLY A 189 -25.01 15.36 -40.28
N LEU A 190 -25.51 16.22 -39.39
CA LEU A 190 -26.82 16.87 -39.55
C LEU A 190 -26.82 17.96 -40.64
N LEU A 191 -25.68 18.63 -40.88
CA LEU A 191 -25.56 19.67 -41.91
C LEU A 191 -25.37 19.09 -43.32
N GLY A 192 -24.89 17.86 -43.45
CA GLY A 192 -24.70 17.18 -44.74
C GLY A 192 -26.01 16.70 -45.40
N GLN A 193 -27.05 16.41 -44.60
CA GLN A 193 -28.31 15.87 -45.11
C GLN A 193 -29.30 16.92 -45.60
N SER A 194 -29.04 18.21 -45.42
CA SER A 194 -29.95 19.28 -45.86
C SER A 194 -29.73 19.75 -47.32
N ARG A 195 -28.83 19.12 -48.10
CA ARG A 195 -28.50 19.59 -49.47
C ARG A 195 -28.84 18.63 -50.62
N LYS A 196 -29.45 17.47 -50.38
CA LYS A 196 -29.95 16.58 -51.46
C LYS A 196 -31.47 16.55 -51.50
N GLY A 197 -32.05 17.64 -51.98
CA GLY A 197 -33.50 17.75 -52.11
C GLY A 197 -33.95 18.93 -52.98
N ALA A 198 -33.31 19.15 -54.13
CA ALA A 198 -33.86 20.00 -55.19
C ALA A 198 -33.20 19.67 -56.53
N ARG A 199 -33.77 18.71 -57.27
CA ARG A 199 -33.78 18.68 -58.74
C ARG A 199 -34.72 17.58 -59.24
N HIS A 200 -35.96 17.97 -59.48
CA HIS A 200 -36.90 17.32 -60.40
C HIS A 200 -36.89 18.15 -61.68
N SER A 201 -36.47 17.54 -62.79
CA SER A 201 -36.92 17.81 -64.17
C SER A 201 -36.50 16.64 -65.03
#